data_AF-A0A1B0CB22-F1
#
_entry.id   AF-A0A1B0CB22-F1
#
_cell.length_a   1.000
_cell.length_b   1.000
_cell.length_c   1.000
_cell.angle_alpha   90.00
_cell.angle_beta   90.00
_cell.angle_gamma   90.00
#
_symmetry.space_group_name_H-M   'P 1'
#
loop_
_entity.id
_entity.type
_entity.pdbx_description
1 polymer ?
#
loop_
_entity_poly.entity_id
_entity_poly.type
_entity_poly.pdbx_seq_one_letter_code
_entity_poly.pdbx_strand_id
1 'polypeptide(L)'
;MMVLNLILFLTNSLVHNIKDKIFSSPYEINQCGLIPPKITGRIVGGIVAEMEYPWFALLKEPKADFGACGGTLITSRHVLTAAHCYSMGESESFHKEQFVILINVRDICDLNPEAEIFKQHRVILHEKFNPKNVFSNARQIYDIAVIKIKGKSRNTVICLPSSAEYLPKIGQVLGFGLTEESEKNRTCEL
;
A
#
# COMPACT_ATOMS: atom_id res chain seq x y z
N MET A 1 -7.92 5.99 -6.90
CA MET A 1 -6.70 6.82 -6.97
C MET A 1 -6.43 7.40 -5.59
N MET A 2 -5.58 6.76 -4.76
CA MET A 2 -5.74 6.90 -3.30
C MET A 2 -4.47 6.68 -2.46
N VAL A 3 -3.29 6.65 -3.08
CA VAL A 3 -2.03 6.59 -2.31
C VAL A 3 -1.64 7.98 -1.78
N LEU A 4 -2.22 9.06 -2.33
CA LEU A 4 -1.84 10.44 -1.96
C LEU A 4 -2.32 10.86 -0.55
N ASN A 5 -3.45 10.34 -0.05
CA ASN A 5 -3.96 10.76 1.27
C ASN A 5 -3.30 10.05 2.46
N LEU A 6 -2.55 8.97 2.23
CA LEU A 6 -1.98 8.20 3.34
C LEU A 6 -0.73 8.86 3.97
N ILE A 7 -0.01 9.68 3.21
CA ILE A 7 1.24 10.31 3.66
C ILE A 7 1.00 11.77 4.13
N LEU A 8 -0.11 12.40 3.72
CA LEU A 8 -0.36 13.83 3.95
C LEU A 8 -0.94 14.21 5.33
N PHE A 9 -1.42 13.27 6.14
CA PHE A 9 -2.02 13.56 7.46
C PHE A 9 -1.45 12.73 8.62
N LEU A 10 -0.18 12.37 8.53
CA LEU A 10 0.53 11.76 9.63
C LEU A 10 0.93 12.84 10.64
N THR A 11 0.01 13.20 11.54
CA THR A 11 0.39 13.95 12.75
C THR A 11 1.45 13.15 13.53
N ASN A 12 2.46 13.83 14.07
CA ASN A 12 3.63 13.23 14.72
C ASN A 12 3.29 12.01 15.61
N SER A 13 2.20 12.06 16.37
CA SER A 13 1.79 10.99 17.28
C SER A 13 1.47 9.64 16.61
N LEU A 14 0.99 9.63 15.36
CA LEU A 14 0.60 8.40 14.65
C LEU A 14 1.82 7.61 14.18
N VAL A 15 2.77 8.31 13.57
CA VAL A 15 3.98 7.72 13.01
C VAL A 15 4.91 7.24 14.11
N HIS A 16 5.01 7.98 15.21
CA HIS A 16 5.79 7.54 16.37
C HIS A 16 5.22 6.24 16.96
N ASN A 17 3.91 6.12 17.17
CA ASN A 17 3.30 4.93 17.74
C ASN A 17 3.42 3.69 16.82
N ILE A 18 3.34 3.89 15.49
CA ILE A 18 3.60 2.85 14.49
C ILE A 18 5.08 2.46 14.49
N LYS A 19 5.99 3.43 14.55
CA LYS A 19 7.44 3.18 14.61
C LYS A 19 7.80 2.34 15.84
N ASP A 20 7.34 2.73 17.01
CA ASP A 20 7.68 2.06 18.28
C ASP A 20 7.09 0.64 18.39
N LYS A 21 5.91 0.40 17.79
CA LYS A 21 5.27 -0.92 17.79
C LYS A 21 5.78 -1.88 16.71
N ILE A 22 6.31 -1.36 15.60
CA ILE A 22 6.67 -2.17 14.42
C ILE A 22 8.19 -2.30 14.25
N PHE A 23 8.94 -1.23 14.46
CA PHE A 23 10.39 -1.21 14.28
C PHE A 23 11.07 -1.54 15.61
N SER A 24 11.13 -2.82 15.93
CA SER A 24 11.84 -3.33 17.11
C SER A 24 13.38 -3.37 16.94
N SER A 25 13.91 -3.03 15.76
CA SER A 25 15.34 -3.07 15.46
C SER A 25 15.81 -1.83 14.69
N PRO A 26 16.86 -1.12 15.16
CA PRO A 26 17.48 0.00 14.46
C PRO A 26 18.05 -0.37 13.07
N TYR A 27 18.29 -1.67 12.81
CA TYR A 27 18.96 -2.14 11.61
C TYR A 27 18.09 -2.05 10.34
N GLU A 28 16.76 -2.13 10.46
CA GLU A 28 15.85 -1.94 9.30
C GLU A 28 15.73 -0.46 8.88
N ILE A 29 16.21 0.49 9.71
CA ILE A 29 16.06 1.94 9.49
C ILE A 29 17.13 2.47 8.50
N ASN A 30 18.29 1.80 8.39
CA ASN A 30 19.43 2.31 7.62
C ASN A 30 19.48 1.86 6.15
N GLN A 31 18.51 1.08 5.66
CA GLN A 31 18.45 0.55 4.29
C GLN A 31 17.05 0.70 3.67
N CYS A 32 16.44 1.88 3.81
CA CYS A 32 15.11 2.20 3.26
C CYS A 32 15.18 3.24 2.14
N GLY A 33 14.15 3.31 1.30
CA GLY A 33 14.00 4.33 0.25
C GLY A 33 14.98 4.21 -0.92
N LEU A 34 15.73 3.10 -1.01
CA LEU A 34 16.70 2.86 -2.07
C LEU A 34 16.05 2.12 -3.24
N ILE A 35 16.13 2.71 -4.43
CA ILE A 35 15.75 2.03 -5.67
C ILE A 35 17.02 1.32 -6.18
N PRO A 36 17.00 -0.02 -6.33
CA PRO A 36 18.16 -0.75 -6.86
C PRO A 36 18.52 -0.25 -8.27
N PRO A 37 19.81 -0.21 -8.63
CA PRO A 37 20.29 0.36 -9.90
C PRO A 37 19.94 -0.46 -11.16
N LYS A 38 18.93 -1.35 -11.14
CA LYS A 38 18.46 -2.02 -12.36
C LYS A 38 17.74 -0.99 -13.26
N ILE A 39 18.48 -0.53 -14.27
CA ILE A 39 18.05 0.25 -15.44
C ILE A 39 17.07 -0.65 -16.24
N THR A 40 15.86 -0.21 -16.60
CA THR A 40 15.56 0.45 -17.88
C THR A 40 14.12 1.02 -17.95
N GLY A 41 13.98 2.22 -18.54
CA GLY A 41 12.91 2.51 -19.51
C GLY A 41 12.01 3.70 -19.18
N ARG A 42 12.30 4.88 -19.75
CA ARG A 42 11.59 6.14 -19.44
C ARG A 42 10.24 6.31 -20.18
N ILE A 43 9.15 6.62 -19.48
CA ILE A 43 7.93 7.28 -19.96
C ILE A 43 7.27 8.30 -18.99
N VAL A 44 7.31 9.55 -19.43
CA VAL A 44 6.58 10.71 -18.91
C VAL A 44 5.25 10.85 -19.66
N GLY A 45 4.11 10.95 -18.97
CA GLY A 45 2.82 11.33 -19.58
C GLY A 45 1.78 10.23 -19.78
N GLY A 46 1.90 9.07 -19.11
CA GLY A 46 0.83 8.06 -19.06
C GLY A 46 1.16 6.67 -19.62
N ILE A 47 2.40 6.20 -19.53
CA ILE A 47 2.78 4.84 -19.94
C ILE A 47 3.51 4.13 -18.79
N VAL A 48 3.46 2.78 -18.79
CA VAL A 48 3.91 1.81 -17.78
C VAL A 48 5.10 2.28 -16.93
N ALA A 49 4.99 2.11 -15.60
CA ALA A 49 5.98 2.59 -14.64
C ALA A 49 7.42 2.13 -14.97
N GLU A 50 8.28 3.11 -15.22
CA GLU A 50 9.70 3.00 -15.60
C GLU A 50 10.60 2.39 -14.52
N MET A 51 10.16 2.54 -13.27
CA MET A 51 10.92 2.22 -12.07
C MET A 51 10.14 1.17 -11.32
N GLU A 52 10.78 0.02 -11.09
CA GLU A 52 10.32 -0.94 -10.09
C GLU A 52 10.45 -0.24 -8.73
N TYR A 53 9.32 0.19 -8.18
CA TYR A 53 9.27 0.68 -6.82
C TYR A 53 9.14 -0.55 -5.92
N PRO A 54 10.24 -1.04 -5.33
CA PRO A 54 10.25 -2.35 -4.67
C PRO A 54 9.32 -2.39 -3.46
N TRP A 55 9.00 -1.22 -2.90
CA TRP A 55 8.08 -1.08 -1.79
C TRP A 55 6.61 -0.96 -2.20
N PHE A 56 6.26 -0.84 -3.48
CA PHE A 56 4.85 -0.79 -3.86
C PHE A 56 4.21 -2.18 -3.65
N ALA A 57 3.08 -2.19 -2.96
CA ALA A 57 2.29 -3.40 -2.73
C ALA A 57 0.89 -3.22 -3.32
N LEU A 58 0.42 -4.22 -4.06
CA LEU A 58 -0.96 -4.33 -4.49
C LEU A 58 -1.71 -5.30 -3.56
N LEU A 59 -2.84 -4.86 -3.05
CA LEU A 59 -3.75 -5.64 -2.23
C LEU A 59 -4.89 -6.08 -3.14
N LYS A 60 -4.90 -7.34 -3.56
CA LYS A 60 -5.91 -7.90 -4.46
C LYS A 60 -6.83 -8.84 -3.70
N GLU A 61 -8.13 -8.63 -3.84
CA GLU A 61 -9.12 -9.61 -3.39
C GLU A 61 -9.08 -10.80 -4.36
N PRO A 62 -8.89 -12.04 -3.87
CA PRO A 62 -8.71 -13.21 -4.74
C PRO A 62 -9.88 -13.43 -5.71
N LYS A 63 -11.11 -13.20 -5.25
CA LYS A 63 -12.34 -13.52 -5.99
C LYS A 63 -13.07 -12.30 -6.57
N ALA A 64 -12.54 -11.09 -6.39
CA ALA A 64 -13.21 -9.90 -6.87
C ALA A 64 -12.66 -9.52 -8.25
N ASP A 65 -13.55 -9.37 -9.23
CA ASP A 65 -13.19 -8.87 -10.57
C ASP A 65 -12.63 -7.44 -10.51
N PHE A 66 -13.12 -6.67 -9.52
CA PHE A 66 -12.71 -5.30 -9.22
C PHE A 66 -12.54 -5.16 -7.71
N GLY A 67 -11.48 -4.48 -7.25
CA GLY A 67 -11.21 -4.34 -5.82
C GLY A 67 -9.72 -4.49 -5.49
N ALA A 68 -8.93 -3.54 -5.98
CA ALA A 68 -7.50 -3.47 -5.69
C ALA A 68 -7.20 -2.23 -4.84
N CYS A 69 -6.58 -2.45 -3.69
CA CYS A 69 -6.02 -1.38 -2.87
C CYS A 69 -4.51 -1.25 -3.06
N GLY A 70 -3.99 -0.06 -2.86
CA GLY A 70 -2.54 0.18 -2.80
C GLY A 70 -2.00 -0.02 -1.38
N GLY A 71 -0.74 -0.36 -1.29
CA GLY A 71 0.00 -0.44 -0.05
C GLY A 71 1.48 -0.13 -0.26
N THR A 72 2.21 -0.02 0.84
CA THR A 72 3.64 0.28 0.81
C THR A 72 4.40 -0.55 1.85
N LEU A 73 5.43 -1.27 1.41
CA LEU A 73 6.31 -2.06 2.26
C LEU A 73 7.18 -1.12 3.13
N ILE A 74 6.94 -1.13 4.44
CA ILE A 74 7.63 -0.28 5.42
C ILE A 74 8.66 -1.05 6.24
N THR A 75 8.54 -2.38 6.28
CA THR A 75 9.56 -3.30 6.79
C THR A 75 9.52 -4.55 5.92
N SER A 76 10.47 -5.46 6.10
CA SER A 76 10.47 -6.74 5.38
C SER A 76 9.23 -7.62 5.64
N ARG A 77 8.37 -7.28 6.62
CA ARG A 77 7.17 -8.05 6.99
C ARG A 77 5.89 -7.23 7.15
N HIS A 78 5.93 -5.93 6.88
CA HIS A 78 4.80 -5.03 7.13
C HIS A 78 4.53 -4.11 5.96
N VAL A 79 3.26 -4.05 5.57
CA VAL A 79 2.73 -3.18 4.51
C VAL A 79 1.79 -2.16 5.14
N LEU A 80 2.03 -0.88 4.87
CA LEU A 80 1.18 0.24 5.23
C LEU A 80 0.11 0.44 4.14
N THR A 81 -1.13 0.70 4.54
CA THR A 81 -2.26 0.91 3.61
C THR A 81 -3.35 1.74 4.29
N ALA A 82 -4.48 1.98 3.61
CA ALA A 82 -5.64 2.67 4.18
C ALA A 82 -6.47 1.74 5.07
N ALA A 83 -7.07 2.29 6.13
CA ALA A 83 -7.96 1.51 6.98
C ALA A 83 -9.27 1.17 6.28
N HIS A 84 -9.77 2.07 5.43
CA HIS A 84 -10.98 1.78 4.68
C HIS A 84 -10.78 0.69 3.62
N CYS A 85 -9.53 0.42 3.17
CA CYS A 85 -9.23 -0.79 2.42
C CYS A 85 -9.61 -2.05 3.19
N TYR A 86 -9.78 -1.97 4.52
CA TYR A 86 -10.22 -3.06 5.40
C TYR A 86 -11.59 -2.90 6.08
N SER A 87 -12.17 -1.69 6.14
CA SER A 87 -13.48 -1.51 6.77
C SER A 87 -14.21 -0.28 6.20
N MET A 88 -15.40 -0.47 5.61
CA MET A 88 -16.20 0.60 5.01
C MET A 88 -17.63 0.51 5.54
N GLY A 89 -18.05 1.42 6.42
CA GLY A 89 -19.40 1.45 7.00
C GLY A 89 -19.66 0.49 8.17
N GLU A 90 -20.94 0.33 8.52
CA GLU A 90 -21.42 -0.49 9.66
C GLU A 90 -21.70 -1.95 9.30
N SER A 91 -21.66 -2.33 8.03
CA SER A 91 -21.89 -3.72 7.64
C SER A 91 -20.68 -4.58 8.03
N GLU A 92 -20.85 -5.33 9.12
CA GLU A 92 -19.98 -6.47 9.51
C GLU A 92 -19.75 -7.46 8.35
N SER A 93 -20.61 -7.39 7.32
CA SER A 93 -20.59 -8.20 6.10
C SER A 93 -19.46 -7.90 5.12
N PHE A 94 -18.70 -6.81 5.27
CA PHE A 94 -17.39 -6.70 4.59
C PHE A 94 -16.37 -7.55 5.36
N HIS A 95 -16.63 -8.86 5.45
CA HIS A 95 -15.61 -9.86 5.65
C HIS A 95 -14.69 -9.81 4.45
N LYS A 96 -13.74 -8.87 4.47
CA LYS A 96 -12.71 -8.78 3.46
C LYS A 96 -11.95 -10.07 3.51
N GLU A 97 -12.21 -10.87 2.48
CA GLU A 97 -11.45 -12.06 2.19
C GLU A 97 -9.97 -11.69 2.29
N GLN A 98 -9.15 -12.64 2.73
CA GLN A 98 -7.73 -12.39 2.98
C GLN A 98 -7.10 -11.84 1.71
N PHE A 99 -6.84 -10.51 1.66
CA PHE A 99 -6.15 -9.90 0.54
C PHE A 99 -4.89 -10.70 0.28
N VAL A 100 -4.64 -10.94 -1.00
CA VAL A 100 -3.32 -11.37 -1.45
C VAL A 100 -2.51 -10.10 -1.64
N ILE A 101 -1.34 -10.07 -1.02
CA ILE A 101 -0.41 -8.95 -1.07
C ILE A 101 0.63 -9.30 -2.11
N LEU A 102 0.61 -8.57 -3.21
CA LEU A 102 1.52 -8.69 -4.33
C LEU A 102 2.57 -7.57 -4.26
N ILE A 103 3.85 -7.92 -4.31
CA ILE A 103 4.96 -6.96 -4.28
C ILE A 103 5.84 -7.21 -5.52
N ASN A 104 6.36 -6.13 -6.10
CA ASN A 104 7.19 -6.17 -7.31
C ASN A 104 6.49 -6.83 -8.52
N VAL A 105 5.20 -6.53 -8.66
CA VAL A 105 4.37 -6.99 -9.79
C VAL A 105 4.32 -5.91 -10.87
N ARG A 106 4.45 -6.33 -12.13
CA ARG A 106 4.34 -5.46 -13.32
C ARG A 106 3.01 -5.63 -14.07
N ASP A 107 2.55 -6.88 -14.21
CA ASP A 107 1.23 -7.22 -14.72
C ASP A 107 0.57 -8.19 -13.73
N ILE A 108 -0.68 -7.93 -13.37
CA ILE A 108 -1.44 -8.73 -12.39
C ILE A 108 -1.90 -10.06 -13.03
N CYS A 109 -2.06 -10.07 -14.36
CA CYS A 109 -2.51 -11.22 -15.14
C CYS A 109 -1.35 -12.11 -15.63
N ASP A 110 -0.14 -11.56 -15.65
CA ASP A 110 1.08 -12.25 -16.06
C ASP A 110 2.22 -11.85 -15.11
N LEU A 111 2.28 -12.56 -13.98
CA LEU A 111 3.21 -12.23 -12.91
C LEU A 111 4.65 -12.44 -13.38
N ASN A 112 5.46 -11.38 -13.26
CA ASN A 112 6.89 -11.46 -13.54
C ASN A 112 7.63 -12.36 -12.54
N PRO A 113 8.80 -12.94 -12.90
CA PRO A 113 9.54 -13.86 -12.03
C PRO A 113 9.94 -13.29 -10.67
N GLU A 114 10.11 -11.98 -10.58
CA GLU A 114 10.49 -11.27 -9.36
C GLU A 114 9.30 -10.89 -8.46
N ALA A 115 8.06 -11.19 -8.90
CA ALA A 115 6.86 -10.96 -8.13
C ALA A 115 6.87 -11.81 -6.84
N GLU A 116 6.50 -11.19 -5.73
CA GLU A 116 6.33 -11.87 -4.45
C GLU A 116 4.86 -11.84 -4.04
N ILE A 117 4.33 -13.02 -3.71
CA ILE A 117 2.93 -13.20 -3.31
C ILE A 117 2.89 -13.58 -1.83
N PHE A 118 2.18 -12.80 -1.03
CA PHE A 118 2.01 -13.05 0.39
C PHE A 118 0.54 -13.10 0.80
N LYS A 119 0.23 -14.00 1.73
CA LYS A 119 -1.04 -13.98 2.47
C LYS A 119 -0.94 -13.01 3.64
N GLN A 120 -2.03 -12.33 3.99
CA GLN A 120 -2.09 -11.58 5.25
C GLN A 120 -1.98 -12.51 6.46
N HIS A 121 -1.24 -12.06 7.48
CA HIS A 121 -1.16 -12.70 8.80
C HIS A 121 -2.03 -11.97 9.83
N ARG A 122 -1.91 -10.64 9.89
CA ARG A 122 -2.68 -9.80 10.80
C ARG A 122 -2.86 -8.41 10.19
N VAL A 123 -4.01 -7.79 10.43
CA VAL A 123 -4.29 -6.41 10.02
C VAL A 123 -4.56 -5.59 11.29
N ILE A 124 -3.97 -4.41 11.35
CA ILE A 124 -4.12 -3.47 12.47
C ILE A 124 -4.62 -2.16 11.88
N LEU A 125 -5.88 -1.82 12.14
CA LEU A 125 -6.44 -0.52 11.80
C LEU A 125 -6.04 0.50 12.86
N HIS A 126 -5.95 1.77 12.49
CA HIS A 126 -5.78 2.82 13.49
C HIS A 126 -6.97 2.85 14.46
N GLU A 127 -6.70 2.92 15.77
CA GLU A 127 -7.73 2.86 16.82
C GLU A 127 -8.79 3.98 16.72
N LYS A 128 -8.40 5.12 16.15
CA LYS A 128 -9.28 6.29 15.90
C LYS A 128 -9.92 6.30 14.51
N PHE A 129 -9.69 5.27 13.69
CA PHE A 129 -10.37 5.13 12.41
C PHE A 129 -11.87 4.96 12.65
N ASN A 130 -12.67 5.80 12.02
CA ASN A 130 -14.13 5.68 12.07
C ASN A 130 -14.66 5.19 10.71
N PRO A 131 -15.14 3.94 10.60
CA PRO A 131 -15.64 3.40 9.34
C PRO A 131 -16.95 4.05 8.87
N LYS A 132 -17.71 4.68 9.77
CA LYS A 132 -18.95 5.40 9.44
C LYS A 132 -18.67 6.65 8.61
N ASN A 133 -17.47 7.21 8.72
CA ASN A 133 -17.12 8.43 8.01
C ASN A 133 -16.85 8.18 6.53
N VAL A 134 -16.54 6.93 6.12
CA VAL A 134 -16.13 6.56 4.75
C VAL A 134 -17.18 6.92 3.69
N PHE A 135 -18.47 6.77 4.01
CA PHE A 135 -19.58 7.06 3.09
C PHE A 135 -20.37 8.32 3.46
N SER A 136 -19.83 9.11 4.38
CA SER A 136 -20.49 10.32 4.87
C SER A 136 -19.78 11.57 4.36
N ASN A 137 -20.42 12.72 4.52
CA ASN A 137 -19.76 14.02 4.31
C ASN A 137 -18.81 14.40 5.46
N ALA A 138 -18.66 13.55 6.48
CA ALA A 138 -17.76 13.80 7.61
C ALA A 138 -16.30 13.60 7.20
N ARG A 139 -15.40 14.35 7.87
CA ARG A 139 -13.97 14.21 7.63
C ARG A 139 -13.48 12.82 8.04
N GLN A 140 -12.95 12.06 7.09
CA GLN A 140 -12.25 10.82 7.36
C GLN A 140 -10.81 11.13 7.82
N ILE A 141 -10.55 10.98 9.12
CA ILE A 141 -9.22 11.11 9.71
C ILE A 141 -8.75 9.72 10.15
N TYR A 142 -7.43 9.53 10.26
CA TYR A 142 -6.83 8.28 10.73
C TYR A 142 -7.13 7.08 9.84
N ASP A 143 -7.29 7.32 8.54
CA ASP A 143 -7.49 6.29 7.54
C ASP A 143 -6.18 5.58 7.20
N ILE A 144 -5.69 4.79 8.15
CA ILE A 144 -4.43 4.08 8.04
C ILE A 144 -4.49 2.72 8.72
N ALA A 145 -3.86 1.74 8.09
CA ALA A 145 -3.75 0.38 8.59
C ALA A 145 -2.38 -0.20 8.25
N VAL A 146 -1.99 -1.20 9.03
CA VAL A 146 -0.77 -1.98 8.84
C VAL A 146 -1.14 -3.45 8.70
N ILE A 147 -0.64 -4.07 7.63
CA ILE A 147 -0.73 -5.50 7.40
C ILE A 147 0.60 -6.14 7.76
N LYS A 148 0.59 -7.16 8.62
CA LYS A 148 1.70 -8.09 8.77
C LYS A 148 1.50 -9.23 7.76
N ILE A 149 2.49 -9.48 6.91
CA ILE A 149 2.44 -10.55 5.90
C ILE A 149 2.93 -11.90 6.46
N LYS A 150 2.42 -13.01 5.92
CA LYS A 150 2.92 -14.37 6.18
C LYS A 150 4.19 -14.62 5.36
N GLY A 151 5.33 -14.18 5.88
CA GLY A 151 6.61 -14.33 5.21
C GLY A 151 7.53 -13.15 5.47
N LYS A 152 8.61 -13.04 4.68
CA LYS A 152 9.52 -11.90 4.64
C LYS A 152 9.79 -11.56 3.19
N SER A 153 9.51 -10.32 2.79
CA SER A 153 9.86 -9.82 1.46
C SER A 153 11.36 -9.58 1.34
N ARG A 154 11.89 -9.80 0.13
CA ARG A 154 13.29 -9.49 -0.22
C ARG A 154 13.46 -8.10 -0.83
N ASN A 155 12.35 -7.39 -1.06
CA ASN A 155 12.35 -6.07 -1.65
C ASN A 155 12.80 -4.98 -0.68
N THR A 156 13.35 -3.88 -1.21
CA THR A 156 13.66 -2.69 -0.42
C THR A 156 12.39 -2.05 0.12
N VAL A 157 12.46 -1.56 1.35
CA VAL A 157 11.35 -0.90 2.06
C VAL A 157 11.39 0.61 1.87
N ILE A 158 10.27 1.32 1.98
CA ILE A 158 10.29 2.79 1.97
C ILE A 158 10.69 3.34 3.35
N CYS A 159 11.30 4.52 3.38
CA CYS A 159 11.53 5.23 4.64
C CYS A 159 10.23 5.88 5.16
N LEU A 160 9.99 5.75 6.45
CA LEU A 160 8.93 6.51 7.13
C LEU A 160 9.44 7.89 7.58
N PRO A 161 8.68 8.97 7.38
CA PRO A 161 9.06 10.31 7.81
C PRO A 161 9.48 10.38 9.27
N SER A 162 10.52 11.15 9.57
CA SER A 162 10.94 11.47 10.94
C SER A 162 10.12 12.60 11.56
N SER A 163 9.53 13.48 10.74
CA SER A 163 8.64 14.57 11.20
C SER A 163 7.48 14.77 10.23
N ALA A 164 6.39 15.37 10.74
CA ALA A 164 5.23 15.76 9.95
C ALA A 164 5.46 17.00 9.05
N GLU A 165 6.68 17.55 9.03
CA GLU A 165 6.98 18.80 8.32
C GLU A 165 7.33 18.51 6.85
N TYR A 166 6.29 18.22 6.06
CA TYR A 166 6.39 18.21 4.62
C TYR A 166 5.98 19.58 4.07
N LEU A 167 6.99 20.41 3.81
CA LEU A 167 6.90 21.58 2.92
C LEU A 167 6.32 21.15 1.56
N PRO A 168 5.73 22.06 0.75
CA PRO A 168 5.14 21.69 -0.53
C PRO A 168 6.20 21.14 -1.48
N LYS A 169 6.31 19.81 -1.51
CA LYS A 169 7.19 19.05 -2.38
C LYS A 169 6.31 18.26 -3.35
N ILE A 170 6.74 18.21 -4.60
CA ILE A 170 6.13 17.35 -5.61
C ILE A 170 6.37 15.89 -5.19
N GLY A 171 5.30 15.14 -4.97
CA GLY A 171 5.33 13.71 -4.68
C GLY A 171 4.97 12.88 -5.91
N GLN A 172 5.28 11.58 -5.87
CA GLN A 172 4.90 10.63 -6.91
C GLN A 172 3.85 9.64 -6.37
N VAL A 173 2.88 9.29 -7.22
CA VAL A 173 1.81 8.34 -6.90
C VAL A 173 1.92 7.14 -7.82
N LEU A 174 1.84 5.95 -7.23
CA LEU A 174 1.90 4.68 -7.93
C LEU A 174 0.59 3.93 -7.75
N GLY A 175 0.16 3.23 -8.79
CA GLY A 175 -1.00 2.35 -8.70
C GLY A 175 -1.40 1.76 -10.04
N PHE A 176 -2.11 0.65 -9.96
CA PHE A 176 -2.75 -0.04 -11.09
C PHE A 176 -4.14 0.56 -11.38
N GLY A 177 -4.26 1.90 -11.36
CA GLY A 177 -5.55 2.58 -11.43
C GLY A 177 -6.41 2.16 -12.64
N LEU A 178 -7.73 2.33 -12.53
CA LEU A 178 -8.65 2.16 -13.65
C LEU A 178 -8.33 3.25 -14.70
N THR A 179 -7.87 2.84 -15.88
CA THR A 179 -7.77 3.71 -17.06
C THR A 179 -9.08 3.64 -17.84
N GLU A 180 -9.44 4.66 -18.63
CA GLU A 180 -10.65 4.64 -19.47
C GLU A 180 -10.69 3.41 -20.42
N GLU A 181 -9.52 2.86 -20.76
CA GLU A 181 -9.36 1.67 -21.60
C GLU A 181 -9.57 0.33 -20.86
N SER A 182 -9.57 0.35 -19.51
CA SER A 182 -9.68 -0.84 -18.65
C SER A 182 -11.12 -1.31 -18.38
N GLU A 183 -12.13 -0.62 -18.92
CA GLU A 183 -13.53 -1.06 -18.86
C GLU A 183 -13.81 -2.35 -19.67
N LYS A 184 -12.87 -2.80 -20.51
CA LYS A 184 -12.98 -4.05 -21.27
C LYS A 184 -11.91 -5.06 -20.86
N ASN A 185 -12.30 -6.04 -20.04
CA ASN A 185 -11.67 -7.36 -19.90
C ASN A 185 -10.23 -7.44 -19.36
N ARG A 186 -10.01 -7.12 -18.08
CA ARG A 186 -8.87 -7.71 -17.35
C ARG A 186 -9.30 -8.26 -15.99
N THR A 187 -10.18 -9.27 -16.02
CA THR A 187 -10.41 -10.16 -14.89
C THR A 187 -9.39 -11.29 -14.97
N CYS A 188 -8.51 -11.39 -13.98
CA CYS A 188 -7.51 -12.46 -13.90
C CYS A 188 -7.53 -13.04 -12.49
N GLU A 189 -7.71 -14.34 -12.39
CA GLU A 189 -7.62 -15.09 -11.13
C GLU A 189 -6.14 -15.33 -10.79
N LEU A 190 -5.79 -15.18 -9.50
CA LEU A 190 -4.44 -15.40 -8.95
C LEU A 190 -4.35 -16.75 -8.24
#